data_AF-A0A9E1NPB1-F1
#
_entry.id   AF-A0A9E1NPB1-F1
#
_cell.length_a   1.000
_cell.length_b   1.000
_cell.length_c   1.000
_cell.angle_alpha   90.00
_cell.angle_beta   90.00
_cell.angle_gamma   90.00
#
_symmetry.space_group_name_H-M   'P 1'
#
loop_
_entity.id
_entity.type
_entity.pdbx_description
1 polymer ?
#
loop_
_entity_poly.entity_id
_entity_poly.type
_entity_poly.pdbx_seq_one_letter_code
_entity_poly.pdbx_strand_id
1 'polypeptide(L)'
;LGAANNVAIPLIAAHMFVFYFGILADDTPPVGLAAYAAAAISKGDPIRTGIQGFIYDMRTAVLPFIFIFNTQLLMIGIDGVISFISVLVSSVIAILLFAAATQGYWLVKNRLWETILILIVAFMFFRPGYFWDKIDPPYENISGNELFTVADNLSEGQSIRFVVEGETLEGVNRSYTFLLPLANGETGRERINNTGLQIDDLFGDMEVAMILPGVSGSRAINKQVESIKVAGVDSGWVITSVLQERETMPKQIVYIPALLLIGFVGMVQLRRKRKL
;
A
#
# COMPACT_ATOMS: atom_id res chain seq x y z
N LEU A 1 9.70 -3.75 4.61
CA LEU A 1 8.78 -2.62 4.93
C LEU A 1 7.30 -2.94 4.64
N GLY A 2 6.92 -3.38 3.44
CA GLY A 2 5.52 -3.77 3.13
C GLY A 2 5.01 -5.00 3.91
N ALA A 3 5.79 -6.09 3.90
CA ALA A 3 5.49 -7.33 4.66
C ALA A 3 5.38 -7.08 6.17
N ALA A 4 6.16 -6.14 6.71
CA ALA A 4 6.11 -5.74 8.13
C ALA A 4 4.88 -4.89 8.49
N ASN A 5 4.08 -4.44 7.51
CA ASN A 5 2.89 -3.60 7.71
C ASN A 5 1.61 -4.26 7.17
N ASN A 6 1.59 -5.59 6.98
CA ASN A 6 0.45 -6.32 6.41
C ASN A 6 0.07 -5.88 4.98
N VAL A 7 0.98 -5.24 4.23
CA VAL A 7 0.72 -4.81 2.85
C VAL A 7 1.59 -5.64 1.90
N ALA A 8 0.94 -6.58 1.20
CA ALA A 8 1.52 -7.26 0.05
C ALA A 8 1.55 -6.26 -1.12
N ILE A 9 2.73 -5.72 -1.41
CA ILE A 9 2.93 -4.79 -2.53
C ILE A 9 3.36 -5.60 -3.75
N PRO A 10 2.63 -5.57 -4.88
CA PRO A 10 3.06 -6.22 -6.10
C PRO A 10 4.45 -5.73 -6.52
N LEU A 11 5.31 -6.64 -6.98
CA LEU A 11 6.69 -6.32 -7.33
C LEU A 11 6.78 -5.19 -8.37
N ILE A 12 5.90 -5.19 -9.37
CA ILE A 12 5.84 -4.15 -10.39
C ILE A 12 5.49 -2.77 -9.80
N ALA A 13 4.62 -2.71 -8.79
CA ALA A 13 4.29 -1.45 -8.11
C ALA A 13 5.52 -0.89 -7.39
N ALA A 14 6.33 -1.73 -6.75
CA ALA A 14 7.58 -1.30 -6.12
C ALA A 14 8.60 -0.76 -7.14
N HIS A 15 8.76 -1.42 -8.29
CA HIS A 15 9.66 -0.94 -9.35
C HIS A 15 9.18 0.39 -9.93
N MET A 16 7.88 0.52 -10.23
CA MET A 16 7.29 1.77 -10.70
C MET A 16 7.42 2.89 -9.66
N PHE A 17 7.33 2.57 -8.37
CA PHE A 17 7.54 3.55 -7.30
C PHE A 17 8.96 4.10 -7.32
N VAL A 18 9.97 3.24 -7.34
CA VAL A 18 11.37 3.66 -7.41
C VAL A 18 11.66 4.41 -8.71
N PHE A 19 11.10 3.95 -9.85
CA PHE A 19 11.22 4.64 -11.13
C PHE A 19 10.63 6.05 -11.10
N TYR A 20 9.42 6.24 -10.55
CA TYR A 20 8.80 7.55 -10.42
C TYR A 20 9.61 8.49 -9.54
N PHE A 21 10.10 8.00 -8.39
CA PHE A 21 10.98 8.80 -7.53
C PHE A 21 12.35 9.07 -8.15
N GLY A 22 12.85 8.17 -9.00
CA GLY A 22 14.06 8.38 -9.79
C GLY A 22 13.93 9.55 -10.77
N ILE A 23 12.75 9.69 -11.42
CA ILE A 23 12.47 10.84 -12.29
C ILE A 23 12.27 12.11 -11.44
N LEU A 24 11.51 12.03 -10.35
CA LEU A 24 11.25 13.19 -9.48
C LEU A 24 12.51 13.70 -8.77
N ALA A 25 13.51 12.85 -8.54
CA ALA A 25 14.76 13.23 -7.90
C ALA A 25 15.48 14.37 -8.65
N ASP A 26 15.32 14.45 -9.98
CA ASP A 26 15.93 15.52 -10.80
C ASP A 26 15.27 16.90 -10.57
N ASP A 27 14.06 16.94 -10.00
CA ASP A 27 13.37 18.19 -9.66
C ASP A 27 13.70 18.69 -8.23
N THR A 28 14.28 17.84 -7.38
CA THR A 28 14.58 18.21 -5.99
C THR A 28 15.78 19.18 -5.89
N PRO A 29 15.65 20.34 -5.22
CA PRO A 29 16.80 21.18 -4.92
C PRO A 29 17.76 20.44 -3.97
N PRO A 30 19.10 20.54 -4.15
CA PRO A 30 19.83 21.43 -5.07
C PRO A 30 20.14 20.83 -6.46
N VAL A 31 19.65 19.63 -6.81
CA VAL A 31 20.00 18.95 -8.06
C VAL A 31 19.33 19.61 -9.26
N GLY A 32 18.00 19.70 -9.26
CA GLY A 32 17.14 20.64 -10.02
C GLY A 32 17.62 21.14 -11.39
N LEU A 33 18.23 20.34 -12.27
CA LEU A 33 18.98 20.85 -13.43
C LEU A 33 18.14 21.74 -14.35
N ALA A 34 16.86 21.39 -14.54
CA ALA A 34 15.90 22.18 -15.30
C ALA A 34 15.62 23.55 -14.66
N ALA A 35 15.52 23.62 -13.32
CA ALA A 35 15.33 24.86 -12.59
C ALA A 35 16.56 25.78 -12.68
N TYR A 36 17.78 25.21 -12.72
CA TYR A 36 19.00 25.98 -12.94
C TYR A 36 19.05 26.59 -14.34
N ALA A 37 18.67 25.82 -15.36
CA ALA A 37 18.58 26.33 -16.74
C ALA A 37 17.51 27.43 -16.87
N ALA A 38 16.33 27.24 -16.27
CA ALA A 38 15.26 28.23 -16.26
C ALA A 38 15.65 29.51 -15.50
N ALA A 39 16.38 29.38 -14.39
CA ALA A 39 16.91 30.51 -13.62
C ALA A 39 17.93 31.33 -14.43
N ALA A 40 18.79 30.68 -15.22
CA ALA A 40 19.75 31.36 -16.09
C ALA A 40 19.07 32.23 -17.17
N ILE A 41 17.93 31.77 -17.72
CA ILE A 41 17.14 32.51 -18.71
C ILE A 41 16.37 33.66 -18.05
N SER A 42 15.73 33.39 -16.90
CA SER A 42 14.89 34.37 -16.18
C SER A 42 15.69 35.37 -15.32
N LYS A 43 17.01 35.18 -15.19
CA LYS A 43 17.91 35.93 -14.29
C LYS A 43 17.50 35.85 -12.81
N GLY A 44 16.87 34.74 -12.43
CA GLY A 44 16.48 34.44 -11.05
C GLY A 44 17.57 33.71 -10.27
N ASP A 45 17.39 33.59 -8.96
CA ASP A 45 18.21 32.71 -8.13
C ASP A 45 17.84 31.24 -8.43
N PRO A 46 18.82 30.37 -8.80
CA PRO A 46 18.55 28.97 -9.13
C PRO A 46 17.92 28.16 -8.00
N ILE A 47 18.34 28.39 -6.76
CA ILE A 47 17.84 27.66 -5.59
C ILE A 47 16.39 28.08 -5.32
N ARG A 48 16.09 29.38 -5.35
CA ARG A 48 14.71 29.87 -5.17
C ARG A 48 13.77 29.39 -6.29
N THR A 49 14.26 29.40 -7.53
CA THR A 49 13.51 28.87 -8.68
C THR A 49 13.22 27.39 -8.50
N GLY A 50 14.22 26.60 -8.08
CA GLY A 50 14.05 25.17 -7.80
C GLY A 50 13.08 24.89 -6.66
N ILE A 51 13.17 25.62 -5.54
CA ILE A 51 12.22 25.48 -4.42
C ILE A 51 10.79 25.78 -4.88
N GLN A 52 10.60 26.86 -5.64
CA GLN A 52 9.28 27.23 -6.12
C GLN A 52 8.71 26.22 -7.12
N GLY A 53 9.55 25.72 -8.04
CA GLY A 53 9.20 24.65 -8.97
C GLY A 53 8.79 23.37 -8.25
N PHE A 54 9.62 22.91 -7.31
CA PHE A 54 9.35 21.73 -6.51
C PHE A 54 8.04 21.83 -5.70
N ILE A 55 7.74 23.00 -5.12
CA ILE A 55 6.47 23.22 -4.41
C ILE A 55 5.27 23.06 -5.36
N TYR A 56 5.38 23.53 -6.61
CA TYR A 56 4.33 23.36 -7.62
C TYR A 56 4.22 21.91 -8.09
N ASP A 57 5.34 21.19 -8.18
CA ASP A 57 5.40 19.82 -8.65
C ASP A 57 5.17 18.79 -7.53
N MET A 58 5.11 19.19 -6.26
CA MET A 58 4.86 18.32 -5.10
C MET A 58 3.58 17.47 -5.23
N ARG A 59 2.58 17.92 -6.01
CA ARG A 59 1.37 17.12 -6.31
C ARG A 59 1.70 15.81 -7.04
N THR A 60 2.75 15.78 -7.85
CA THR A 60 3.20 14.60 -8.59
C THR A 60 3.88 13.58 -7.67
N ALA A 61 4.49 14.05 -6.57
CA ALA A 61 5.11 13.20 -5.55
C ALA A 61 4.12 12.30 -4.81
N VAL A 62 2.83 12.63 -4.83
CA VAL A 62 1.77 11.82 -4.20
C VAL A 62 1.40 10.61 -5.05
N LEU A 63 1.50 10.73 -6.38
CA LEU A 63 1.03 9.71 -7.33
C LEU A 63 1.59 8.30 -7.05
N PRO A 64 2.89 8.13 -6.72
CA PRO A 64 3.45 6.82 -6.38
C PRO A 64 2.79 6.15 -5.19
N PHE A 65 2.41 6.94 -4.19
CA PHE A 65 1.70 6.41 -3.04
C PHE A 65 0.28 5.97 -3.42
N ILE A 66 -0.37 6.65 -4.40
CA ILE A 66 -1.75 6.34 -4.78
C ILE A 66 -1.83 4.94 -5.37
N PHE A 67 -0.96 4.63 -6.33
CA PHE A 67 -1.01 3.32 -6.98
C PHE A 67 -0.46 2.18 -6.11
N ILE A 68 0.40 2.46 -5.11
CA ILE A 68 0.83 1.44 -4.14
C ILE A 68 -0.34 0.96 -3.29
N PHE A 69 -1.17 1.88 -2.80
CA PHE A 69 -2.33 1.53 -1.98
C PHE A 69 -3.57 1.19 -2.80
N ASN A 70 -3.58 1.54 -4.10
CA ASN A 70 -4.67 1.25 -5.04
C ASN A 70 -4.09 0.59 -6.30
N THR A 71 -3.68 -0.68 -6.17
CA THR A 71 -3.06 -1.45 -7.28
C THR A 71 -4.00 -1.65 -8.48
N GLN A 72 -5.30 -1.44 -8.30
CA GLN A 72 -6.29 -1.38 -9.38
C GLN A 72 -5.92 -0.33 -10.44
N LEU A 73 -5.23 0.77 -10.08
CA LEU A 73 -4.70 1.76 -11.03
C LEU A 73 -3.62 1.19 -11.97
N LEU A 74 -2.91 0.15 -11.53
CA LEU A 74 -1.94 -0.60 -12.34
C LEU A 74 -2.58 -1.77 -13.09
N MET A 75 -3.91 -1.84 -13.10
CA MET A 75 -4.70 -2.94 -13.65
C MET A 75 -4.43 -4.30 -12.96
N ILE A 76 -4.08 -4.28 -11.67
CA ILE A 76 -3.83 -5.48 -10.87
C ILE A 76 -4.99 -5.66 -9.87
N GLY A 77 -5.63 -6.84 -9.90
CA GLY A 77 -6.74 -7.16 -9.00
C GLY A 77 -7.99 -6.34 -9.26
N ILE A 78 -8.43 -6.28 -10.53
CA ILE A 78 -9.67 -5.58 -10.90
C ILE A 78 -10.86 -6.49 -10.58
N ASP A 79 -11.56 -6.17 -9.49
CA ASP A 79 -12.76 -6.93 -9.07
C ASP A 79 -13.99 -6.63 -9.95
N GLY A 80 -13.99 -5.48 -10.64
CA GLY A 80 -15.04 -5.10 -11.57
C GLY A 80 -14.88 -3.68 -12.13
N VAL A 81 -15.58 -3.40 -13.24
CA VAL A 81 -15.52 -2.10 -13.94
C VAL A 81 -15.95 -0.94 -13.03
N ILE A 82 -17.00 -1.15 -12.22
CA ILE A 82 -17.51 -0.13 -11.31
C ILE A 82 -16.50 0.19 -10.19
N SER A 83 -15.87 -0.85 -9.62
CA SER A 83 -14.82 -0.66 -8.60
C SER A 83 -13.65 0.14 -9.19
N PHE A 84 -13.18 -0.25 -10.37
CA PHE A 84 -12.07 0.44 -11.04
C PHE A 84 -12.39 1.91 -11.32
N ILE A 85 -13.57 2.22 -11.88
CA ILE A 85 -14.01 3.60 -12.10
C ILE A 85 -14.07 4.38 -10.78
N SER A 86 -14.55 3.77 -9.69
CA SER A 86 -14.60 4.40 -8.38
C SER A 86 -13.21 4.75 -7.84
N VAL A 87 -12.23 3.87 -8.03
CA VAL A 87 -10.82 4.10 -7.64
C VAL A 87 -10.20 5.19 -8.51
N LEU A 88 -10.47 5.19 -9.81
CA LEU A 88 -9.97 6.22 -10.73
C LEU A 88 -10.51 7.61 -10.37
N VAL A 89 -11.83 7.74 -10.18
CA VAL A 89 -12.48 9.01 -9.84
C VAL A 89 -12.01 9.52 -8.47
N SER A 90 -11.95 8.64 -7.46
CA SER A 90 -11.45 9.02 -6.13
C SER A 90 -9.98 9.45 -6.14
N SER A 91 -9.12 8.77 -6.92
CA SER A 91 -7.72 9.14 -7.09
C SER A 91 -7.56 10.52 -7.73
N VAL A 92 -8.34 10.82 -8.77
CA VAL A 92 -8.34 12.14 -9.41
C VAL A 92 -8.79 13.22 -8.42
N ILE A 93 -9.87 12.98 -7.67
CA ILE A 93 -10.34 13.91 -6.63
C ILE A 93 -9.27 14.12 -5.55
N ALA A 94 -8.62 13.05 -5.07
CA ALA A 94 -7.56 13.13 -4.07
C ALA A 94 -6.39 14.01 -4.53
N ILE A 95 -5.90 13.84 -5.78
CA ILE A 95 -4.82 14.65 -6.34
C ILE A 95 -5.23 16.13 -6.46
N LEU A 96 -6.45 16.40 -6.93
CA LEU A 96 -6.95 17.77 -7.07
C LEU A 96 -7.08 18.47 -5.71
N LEU A 97 -7.61 17.77 -4.70
CA LEU A 97 -7.71 18.30 -3.34
C LEU A 97 -6.33 18.51 -2.71
N PHE A 98 -5.40 17.57 -2.92
CA PHE A 98 -4.03 17.72 -2.46
C PHE A 98 -3.37 18.94 -3.09
N ALA A 99 -3.49 19.12 -4.40
CA ALA A 99 -2.97 20.30 -5.11
C ALA A 99 -3.60 21.60 -4.61
N ALA A 100 -4.92 21.62 -4.38
CA ALA A 100 -5.61 22.80 -3.83
C ALA A 100 -5.14 23.14 -2.40
N ALA A 101 -4.86 22.12 -1.58
CA ALA A 101 -4.31 22.31 -0.25
C ALA A 101 -2.87 22.85 -0.27
N THR A 102 -1.99 22.27 -1.09
CA THR A 102 -0.57 22.67 -1.16
C THR A 102 -0.39 24.05 -1.79
N GLN A 103 -1.22 24.43 -2.76
CA GLN A 103 -1.24 25.77 -3.35
C GLN A 103 -1.90 26.82 -2.44
N GLY A 104 -2.58 26.40 -1.37
CA GLY A 104 -3.30 27.29 -0.47
C GLY A 104 -4.51 27.97 -1.11
N TYR A 105 -5.05 27.40 -2.19
CA TYR A 105 -6.18 27.95 -2.91
C TYR A 105 -7.07 26.84 -3.47
N TRP A 106 -8.38 26.92 -3.20
CA TRP A 106 -9.37 26.07 -3.86
C TRP A 106 -10.41 26.90 -4.62
N LEU A 107 -11.44 27.42 -3.94
CA LEU A 107 -12.36 28.41 -4.53
C LEU A 107 -11.97 29.84 -4.18
N VAL A 108 -11.39 30.01 -2.99
CA VAL A 108 -10.77 31.21 -2.44
C VAL A 108 -9.49 30.81 -1.72
N LYS A 109 -8.68 31.79 -1.28
CA LYS A 109 -7.49 31.54 -0.47
C LYS A 109 -7.85 30.71 0.78
N ASN A 110 -7.20 29.57 0.97
CA ASN A 110 -7.49 28.66 2.07
C ASN A 110 -7.02 29.28 3.41
N ARG A 111 -7.81 29.08 4.47
CA ARG A 111 -7.32 29.24 5.86
C ARG A 111 -6.55 27.99 6.27
N LEU A 112 -5.66 28.09 7.27
CA LEU A 112 -4.88 26.93 7.74
C LEU A 112 -5.75 25.72 8.10
N TRP A 113 -6.88 25.94 8.79
CA TRP A 113 -7.81 24.86 9.12
C TRP A 113 -8.53 24.29 7.88
N GLU A 114 -8.83 25.11 6.85
CA GLU A 114 -9.41 24.65 5.58
C GLU A 114 -8.39 23.77 4.85
N THR A 115 -7.12 24.18 4.82
CA THR A 115 -6.03 23.38 4.24
C THR A 115 -5.88 22.03 4.95
N ILE A 116 -5.84 22.01 6.29
CA ILE A 116 -5.74 20.75 7.06
C ILE A 116 -6.94 19.84 6.76
N LEU A 117 -8.15 20.40 6.72
CA LEU A 117 -9.37 19.63 6.46
C LEU A 117 -9.40 19.10 5.02
N ILE A 118 -8.97 19.88 4.03
CA ILE A 118 -8.81 19.44 2.64
C ILE A 118 -7.76 18.31 2.54
N LEU A 119 -6.65 18.39 3.28
CA LEU A 119 -5.65 17.32 3.32
C LEU A 119 -6.20 16.02 3.93
N ILE A 120 -7.00 16.12 5.01
CA ILE A 120 -7.68 14.96 5.60
C ILE A 120 -8.64 14.33 4.58
N VAL A 121 -9.45 15.13 3.89
CA VAL A 121 -10.36 14.64 2.86
C VAL A 121 -9.59 14.00 1.70
N ALA A 122 -8.51 14.63 1.24
CA ALA A 122 -7.65 14.06 0.20
C ALA A 122 -7.13 12.68 0.63
N PHE A 123 -6.71 12.54 1.89
CA PHE A 123 -6.27 11.26 2.46
C PHE A 123 -7.41 10.22 2.56
N MET A 124 -8.64 10.64 2.87
CA MET A 124 -9.82 9.74 2.88
C MET A 124 -10.15 9.18 1.49
N PHE A 125 -10.08 10.00 0.44
CA PHE A 125 -10.25 9.52 -0.94
C PHE A 125 -9.08 8.67 -1.41
N PHE A 126 -7.87 9.02 -0.98
CA PHE A 126 -6.64 8.33 -1.32
C PHE A 126 -6.56 6.92 -0.74
N ARG A 127 -6.93 6.74 0.53
CA ARG A 127 -6.85 5.45 1.24
C ARG A 127 -8.09 5.25 2.13
N PRO A 128 -9.26 4.96 1.54
CA PRO A 128 -10.49 4.76 2.31
C PRO A 128 -10.38 3.58 3.28
N GLY A 129 -9.67 2.51 2.88
CA GLY A 129 -9.42 1.34 3.73
C GLY A 129 -8.75 1.68 5.07
N TYR A 130 -7.92 2.72 5.15
CA TYR A 130 -7.30 3.09 6.43
C TYR A 130 -8.33 3.42 7.53
N PHE A 131 -9.46 3.99 7.14
CA PHE A 131 -10.55 4.31 8.07
C PHE A 131 -11.53 3.15 8.21
N TRP A 132 -11.90 2.53 7.09
CA TRP A 132 -12.90 1.46 7.09
C TRP A 132 -12.40 0.18 7.75
N ASP A 133 -11.14 -0.20 7.50
CA ASP A 133 -10.54 -1.42 8.04
C ASP A 133 -10.42 -1.39 9.58
N LYS A 134 -10.61 -0.21 10.23
CA LYS A 134 -10.69 -0.09 11.70
C LYS A 134 -12.08 -0.40 12.26
N ILE A 135 -13.12 -0.26 11.44
CA ILE A 135 -14.52 -0.48 11.80
C ILE A 135 -14.92 -1.90 11.36
N ASP A 136 -14.53 -2.28 10.15
CA ASP A 136 -14.84 -3.54 9.50
C ASP A 136 -13.55 -4.14 8.89
N PRO A 137 -12.73 -4.83 9.69
CA PRO A 137 -11.45 -5.38 9.21
C PRO A 137 -11.63 -6.38 8.05
N PRO A 138 -10.79 -6.32 7.00
CA PRO A 138 -10.89 -7.19 5.83
C PRO A 138 -10.46 -8.64 6.07
N TYR A 139 -9.76 -8.89 7.18
CA TYR A 139 -9.23 -10.21 7.51
C TYR A 139 -9.72 -10.64 8.89
N GLU A 140 -10.09 -11.91 8.98
CA GLU A 140 -10.27 -12.61 10.24
C GLU A 140 -8.97 -13.32 10.61
N ASN A 141 -8.51 -13.14 11.85
CA ASN A 141 -7.29 -13.76 12.35
C ASN A 141 -7.63 -15.15 12.87
N ILE A 142 -7.29 -16.16 12.08
CA ILE A 142 -7.41 -17.57 12.46
C ILE A 142 -6.10 -18.03 13.09
N SER A 143 -6.16 -18.97 14.02
CA SER A 143 -4.98 -19.56 14.64
C SER A 143 -4.04 -20.15 13.59
N GLY A 144 -2.73 -19.99 13.79
CA GLY A 144 -1.69 -20.63 12.97
C GLY A 144 -1.91 -22.14 12.80
N ASN A 145 -2.46 -22.81 13.81
CA ASN A 145 -2.70 -24.26 13.82
C ASN A 145 -3.71 -24.71 12.75
N GLU A 146 -4.57 -23.81 12.28
CA GLU A 146 -5.52 -24.12 11.21
C GLU A 146 -4.93 -23.88 9.80
N LEU A 147 -3.65 -23.50 9.68
CA LEU A 147 -3.01 -23.20 8.40
C LEU A 147 -3.17 -24.32 7.37
N PHE A 148 -2.97 -25.58 7.78
CA PHE A 148 -3.15 -26.71 6.86
C PHE A 148 -4.61 -26.89 6.44
N THR A 149 -5.56 -26.72 7.37
CA THR A 149 -7.00 -26.80 7.11
C THR A 149 -7.48 -25.66 6.20
N VAL A 150 -6.95 -24.45 6.37
CA VAL A 150 -7.21 -23.33 5.46
C VAL A 150 -6.61 -23.63 4.08
N ALA A 151 -5.40 -24.19 4.02
CA ALA A 151 -4.76 -24.56 2.76
C ALA A 151 -5.43 -25.73 2.04
N ASP A 152 -6.12 -26.63 2.75
CA ASP A 152 -6.93 -27.70 2.15
C ASP A 152 -8.10 -27.15 1.31
N ASN A 153 -8.67 -26.03 1.74
CA ASN A 153 -9.80 -25.39 1.07
C ASN A 153 -9.39 -24.51 -0.12
N LEU A 154 -8.09 -24.35 -0.37
CA LEU A 154 -7.55 -23.48 -1.41
C LEU A 154 -6.95 -24.30 -2.57
N SER A 155 -7.16 -23.84 -3.80
CA SER A 155 -6.64 -24.47 -5.01
C SER A 155 -5.22 -24.02 -5.35
N GLU A 156 -4.57 -24.71 -6.29
CA GLU A 156 -3.26 -24.30 -6.81
C GLU A 156 -3.29 -22.84 -7.30
N GLY A 157 -2.25 -22.07 -6.96
CA GLY A 157 -2.12 -20.67 -7.34
C GLY A 157 -2.89 -19.67 -6.47
N GLN A 158 -3.88 -20.12 -5.69
CA GLN A 158 -4.47 -19.27 -4.65
C GLN A 158 -3.43 -19.00 -3.56
N SER A 159 -3.48 -17.81 -2.98
CA SER A 159 -2.48 -17.37 -2.01
C SER A 159 -3.03 -17.38 -0.60
N ILE A 160 -2.27 -17.96 0.32
CA ILE A 160 -2.54 -17.88 1.75
C ILE A 160 -1.74 -16.74 2.36
N ARG A 161 -2.37 -15.98 3.25
CA ARG A 161 -1.73 -14.90 4.00
C ARG A 161 -1.55 -15.33 5.44
N PHE A 162 -0.32 -15.26 5.95
CA PHE A 162 -0.01 -15.68 7.31
C PHE A 162 1.02 -14.76 7.95
N VAL A 163 0.99 -14.72 9.27
CA VAL A 163 1.88 -13.95 10.14
C VAL A 163 2.87 -14.91 10.78
N VAL A 164 4.16 -14.62 10.64
CA VAL A 164 5.26 -15.36 11.26
C VAL A 164 5.95 -14.46 12.26
N GLU A 165 6.16 -14.96 13.46
CA GLU A 165 6.86 -14.27 14.54
C GLU A 165 8.05 -15.08 15.01
N GLY A 166 9.14 -14.39 15.30
CA GLY A 166 10.34 -15.02 15.81
C GLY A 166 11.39 -14.01 16.24
N GLU A 167 12.44 -14.51 16.87
CA GLU A 167 13.57 -13.72 17.31
C GLU A 167 14.66 -13.73 16.22
N THR A 168 15.15 -12.55 15.84
CA THR A 168 16.29 -12.47 14.92
C THR A 168 17.59 -12.85 15.62
N LEU A 169 18.66 -13.10 14.85
CA LEU A 169 20.01 -13.34 15.38
C LEU A 169 20.54 -12.20 16.29
N GLU A 170 19.93 -11.01 16.22
CA GLU A 170 20.26 -9.85 17.05
C GLU A 170 19.49 -9.81 18.37
N GLY A 171 18.66 -10.82 18.66
CA GLY A 171 17.82 -10.88 19.87
C GLY A 171 16.59 -9.98 19.82
N VAL A 172 16.11 -9.64 18.62
CA VAL A 172 14.98 -8.73 18.43
C VAL A 172 13.78 -9.51 17.90
N ASN A 173 12.68 -9.52 18.65
CA ASN A 173 11.43 -10.09 18.18
C ASN A 173 10.88 -9.30 16.99
N ARG A 174 10.58 -10.02 15.91
CA ARG A 174 10.02 -9.47 14.67
C ARG A 174 8.79 -10.27 14.27
N SER A 175 7.83 -9.56 13.70
CA SER A 175 6.61 -10.11 13.14
C SER A 175 6.54 -9.71 11.66
N TYR A 176 6.34 -10.69 10.79
CA TYR A 176 6.27 -10.51 9.34
C TYR A 176 5.04 -11.17 8.77
N THR A 177 4.41 -10.51 7.81
CA THR A 177 3.24 -11.03 7.11
C THR A 177 3.61 -11.34 5.67
N PHE A 178 3.39 -12.59 5.27
CA PHE A 178 3.68 -13.06 3.93
C PHE A 178 2.41 -13.47 3.19
N LEU A 179 2.49 -13.40 1.86
CA LEU A 179 1.46 -13.88 0.95
C LEU A 179 2.11 -14.96 0.08
N LEU A 180 1.69 -16.21 0.28
CA LEU A 180 2.30 -17.38 -0.34
C LEU A 180 1.30 -18.05 -1.29
N PRO A 181 1.55 -18.02 -2.61
CA PRO A 181 0.79 -18.82 -3.56
C PRO A 181 1.06 -20.31 -3.33
N LEU A 182 -0.01 -21.10 -3.22
CA LEU A 182 0.07 -22.53 -2.97
C LEU A 182 0.50 -23.29 -4.22
N ALA A 183 1.36 -24.29 -4.02
CA ALA A 183 1.76 -25.21 -5.08
C ALA A 183 0.69 -26.31 -5.27
N ASN A 184 0.86 -27.14 -6.29
CA ASN A 184 0.03 -28.33 -6.48
C ASN A 184 0.27 -29.35 -5.35
N GLY A 185 -0.77 -30.04 -4.90
CA GLY A 185 -0.74 -31.04 -3.84
C GLY A 185 -2.15 -31.55 -3.51
N GLU A 186 -2.23 -32.76 -2.97
CA GLU A 186 -3.52 -33.37 -2.60
C GLU A 186 -4.04 -32.84 -1.26
N THR A 187 -3.12 -32.48 -0.35
CA THR A 187 -3.42 -31.92 0.98
C THR A 187 -2.82 -30.52 1.14
N GLY A 188 -3.37 -29.71 2.04
CA GLY A 188 -2.89 -28.38 2.38
C GLY A 188 -1.44 -28.38 2.88
N ARG A 189 -1.05 -29.41 3.62
CA ARG A 189 0.35 -29.65 4.01
C ARG A 189 1.25 -29.85 2.79
N GLU A 190 0.85 -30.72 1.88
CA GLU A 190 1.62 -30.98 0.66
C GLU A 190 1.70 -29.74 -0.23
N ARG A 191 0.59 -29.01 -0.40
CA ARG A 191 0.54 -27.75 -1.15
C ARG A 191 1.51 -26.71 -0.59
N ILE A 192 1.63 -26.59 0.73
CA ILE A 192 2.59 -25.68 1.37
C ILE A 192 4.02 -26.21 1.25
N ASN A 193 4.26 -27.47 1.57
CA ASN A 193 5.60 -28.07 1.51
C ASN A 193 6.18 -28.01 0.09
N ASN A 194 5.35 -28.20 -0.94
CA ASN A 194 5.74 -28.11 -2.35
C ASN A 194 6.05 -26.68 -2.80
N THR A 195 5.73 -25.65 -2.01
CA THR A 195 6.24 -24.30 -2.26
C THR A 195 7.72 -24.18 -1.92
N GLY A 196 8.24 -25.05 -1.03
CA GLY A 196 9.56 -24.95 -0.42
C GLY A 196 9.53 -24.40 1.01
N LEU A 197 8.36 -24.01 1.53
CA LEU A 197 8.18 -23.71 2.96
C LEU A 197 7.77 -24.99 3.69
N GLN A 198 8.65 -25.53 4.53
CA GLN A 198 8.36 -26.68 5.37
C GLN A 198 8.02 -26.23 6.78
N ILE A 199 6.91 -26.74 7.29
CA ILE A 199 6.36 -26.39 8.59
C ILE A 199 6.27 -27.65 9.44
N ASP A 200 6.74 -27.55 10.67
CA ASP A 200 6.61 -28.57 11.70
C ASP A 200 5.43 -28.24 12.62
N ASP A 201 4.67 -29.25 13.01
CA ASP A 201 3.53 -29.17 13.91
C ASP A 201 3.66 -30.12 15.13
N LEU A 202 4.84 -30.72 15.32
CA LEU A 202 5.12 -31.73 16.34
C LEU A 202 4.84 -31.28 17.79
N PHE A 203 5.00 -29.99 18.09
CA PHE A 203 4.83 -29.44 19.45
C PHE A 203 3.57 -28.58 19.62
N GLY A 204 2.64 -28.65 18.66
CA GLY A 204 1.35 -27.95 18.71
C GLY A 204 1.37 -26.51 18.20
N ASP A 205 2.55 -25.88 18.11
CA ASP A 205 2.77 -24.64 17.40
C ASP A 205 3.26 -24.94 15.98
N MET A 206 2.83 -24.12 15.01
CA MET A 206 3.21 -24.26 13.61
C MET A 206 4.54 -23.56 13.37
N GLU A 207 5.64 -24.30 13.51
CA GLU A 207 7.00 -23.77 13.41
C GLU A 207 7.56 -23.91 12.00
N VAL A 208 8.25 -22.88 11.52
CA VAL A 208 9.02 -22.96 10.28
C VAL A 208 10.18 -23.92 10.52
N ALA A 209 10.16 -25.07 9.85
CA ALA A 209 11.21 -26.07 9.94
C ALA A 209 12.37 -25.70 9.02
N MET A 210 12.06 -25.48 7.73
CA MET A 210 13.05 -25.19 6.70
C MET A 210 12.44 -24.37 5.56
N ILE A 211 13.25 -23.47 5.00
CA ILE A 211 12.90 -22.70 3.81
C ILE A 211 13.84 -23.08 2.66
N LEU A 212 13.28 -23.69 1.62
CA LEU A 212 13.95 -24.21 0.44
C LEU A 212 13.45 -23.47 -0.82
N PRO A 213 14.05 -22.32 -1.18
CA PRO A 213 13.71 -21.64 -2.43
C PRO A 213 14.04 -22.50 -3.65
N GLY A 214 13.19 -22.47 -4.69
CA GLY A 214 13.46 -23.15 -5.96
C GLY A 214 12.86 -24.56 -6.10
N VAL A 215 12.16 -25.04 -5.07
CA VAL A 215 11.51 -26.37 -5.09
C VAL A 215 10.25 -26.38 -5.97
N SER A 216 9.52 -25.28 -6.03
CA SER A 216 8.29 -25.21 -6.81
C SER A 216 8.57 -25.06 -8.31
N GLY A 217 7.73 -25.67 -9.16
CA GLY A 217 7.75 -25.44 -10.61
C GLY A 217 7.36 -24.01 -11.01
N SER A 218 6.74 -23.24 -10.12
CA SER A 218 6.32 -21.87 -10.38
C SER A 218 7.37 -20.84 -9.94
N ARG A 219 7.81 -20.02 -10.89
CA ARG A 219 8.72 -18.88 -10.62
C ARG A 219 8.12 -17.89 -9.62
N ALA A 220 6.80 -17.71 -9.61
CA ALA A 220 6.14 -16.79 -8.69
C ALA A 220 6.22 -17.30 -7.24
N ILE A 221 5.98 -18.60 -7.03
CA ILE A 221 6.07 -19.26 -5.73
C ILE A 221 7.52 -19.19 -5.20
N ASN A 222 8.50 -19.55 -6.04
CA ASN A 222 9.90 -19.53 -5.64
C ASN A 222 10.38 -18.14 -5.20
N LYS A 223 9.95 -17.07 -5.88
CA LYS A 223 10.28 -15.69 -5.48
C LYS A 223 9.68 -15.30 -4.13
N GLN A 224 8.47 -15.78 -3.81
CA GLN A 224 7.86 -15.50 -2.51
C GLN A 224 8.60 -16.22 -1.39
N VAL A 225 8.93 -17.50 -1.57
CA VAL A 225 9.71 -18.29 -0.59
C VAL A 225 11.11 -17.72 -0.41
N GLU A 226 11.76 -17.26 -1.48
CA GLU A 226 13.02 -16.52 -1.40
C GLU A 226 12.86 -15.22 -0.59
N SER A 227 11.76 -14.49 -0.75
CA SER A 227 11.50 -13.28 0.03
C SER A 227 11.33 -13.54 1.53
N ILE A 228 10.77 -14.69 1.92
CA ILE A 228 10.68 -15.14 3.32
C ILE A 228 12.08 -15.35 3.89
N LYS A 229 12.95 -16.05 3.14
CA LYS A 229 14.34 -16.28 3.54
C LYS A 229 15.15 -14.98 3.63
N VAL A 230 15.01 -14.09 2.66
CA VAL A 230 15.71 -12.79 2.63
C VAL A 230 15.23 -11.86 3.75
N ALA A 231 13.97 -11.99 4.20
CA ALA A 231 13.47 -11.26 5.35
C ALA A 231 14.11 -11.70 6.69
N GLY A 232 14.86 -12.81 6.71
CA GLY A 232 15.54 -13.33 7.89
C GLY A 232 14.68 -14.28 8.73
N VAL A 233 13.57 -14.79 8.17
CA VAL A 233 12.82 -15.89 8.80
C VAL A 233 13.68 -17.14 8.71
N ASP A 234 13.86 -17.82 9.82
CA ASP A 234 14.68 -19.02 9.93
C ASP A 234 13.93 -20.13 10.69
N SER A 235 14.60 -21.26 10.88
CA SER A 235 14.09 -22.38 11.66
C SER A 235 13.69 -21.95 13.09
N GLY A 236 12.54 -22.42 13.58
CA GLY A 236 12.02 -22.11 14.92
C GLY A 236 11.17 -20.84 15.00
N TRP A 237 10.92 -20.16 13.88
CA TRP A 237 9.93 -19.08 13.83
C TRP A 237 8.51 -19.66 13.83
N VAL A 238 7.59 -19.05 14.56
CA VAL A 238 6.22 -19.55 14.74
C VAL A 238 5.24 -18.83 13.83
N ILE A 239 4.38 -19.58 13.15
CA ILE A 239 3.24 -19.03 12.43
C ILE A 239 2.12 -18.81 13.44
N THR A 240 1.90 -17.55 13.84
CA THR A 240 0.94 -17.21 14.91
C THR A 240 -0.48 -17.12 14.40
N SER A 241 -0.68 -16.64 13.17
CA SER A 241 -2.02 -16.47 12.60
C SER A 241 -2.06 -16.58 11.09
N VAL A 242 -3.23 -16.99 10.60
CA VAL A 242 -3.60 -17.04 9.20
C VAL A 242 -4.70 -16.02 8.97
N LEU A 243 -4.50 -15.14 7.99
CA LEU A 243 -5.42 -14.05 7.66
C LEU A 243 -6.38 -14.54 6.57
N GLN A 244 -7.58 -14.96 6.96
CA GLN A 244 -8.63 -15.34 6.02
C GLN A 244 -9.43 -14.12 5.59
N GLU A 245 -9.68 -14.00 4.29
CA GLU A 245 -10.51 -12.91 3.74
C GLU A 245 -11.97 -13.07 4.18
N ARG A 246 -12.54 -11.98 4.71
CA ARG A 246 -13.96 -11.90 5.10
C ARG A 246 -14.73 -11.05 4.10
N GLU A 247 -16.00 -11.38 3.87
CA GLU A 247 -16.91 -10.47 3.18
C GLU A 247 -17.14 -9.21 4.01
N THR A 248 -16.53 -8.10 3.60
CA THR A 248 -16.70 -6.77 4.22
C THR A 248 -17.58 -5.88 3.38
N MET A 249 -18.17 -4.87 4.02
CA MET A 249 -18.85 -3.81 3.28
C MET A 249 -17.88 -3.04 2.36
N PRO A 250 -18.38 -2.43 1.25
CA PRO A 250 -17.53 -1.69 0.33
C PRO A 250 -16.83 -0.50 1.02
N LYS A 251 -15.51 -0.41 0.87
CA LYS A 251 -14.67 0.67 1.45
C LYS A 251 -15.09 2.08 1.01
N GLN A 252 -15.82 2.19 -0.10
CA GLN A 252 -16.37 3.43 -0.66
C GLN A 252 -17.35 4.15 0.28
N ILE A 253 -17.84 3.50 1.34
CA ILE A 253 -18.65 4.16 2.38
C ILE A 253 -17.92 5.38 2.99
N VAL A 254 -16.58 5.33 3.06
CA VAL A 254 -15.74 6.44 3.55
C VAL A 254 -15.85 7.70 2.68
N TYR A 255 -16.31 7.58 1.42
CA TYR A 255 -16.52 8.74 0.55
C TYR A 255 -17.68 9.62 1.02
N ILE A 256 -18.67 9.07 1.72
CA ILE A 256 -19.81 9.84 2.22
C ILE A 256 -19.37 10.92 3.22
N PRO A 257 -18.68 10.57 4.34
CA PRO A 257 -18.18 11.60 5.25
C PRO A 257 -17.13 12.52 4.58
N ALA A 258 -16.32 12.01 3.66
CA ALA A 258 -15.36 12.83 2.91
C ALA A 258 -16.07 13.92 2.07
N LEU A 259 -17.15 13.55 1.37
CA LEU A 259 -17.97 14.48 0.58
C LEU A 259 -18.69 15.52 1.46
N LEU A 260 -19.17 15.13 2.64
CA LEU A 260 -19.77 16.06 3.59
C LEU A 260 -18.75 17.09 4.11
N LEU A 261 -17.54 16.64 4.46
CA LEU A 261 -16.47 17.50 4.94
C LEU A 261 -16.01 18.51 3.88
N ILE A 262 -15.81 18.07 2.63
CA ILE A 262 -15.43 18.98 1.55
C ILE A 262 -16.57 19.91 1.15
N GLY A 263 -17.82 19.42 1.20
CA GLY A 263 -19.02 20.24 1.02
C GLY A 263 -19.10 21.36 2.06
N PHE A 264 -18.78 21.05 3.33
CA PHE A 264 -18.70 22.04 4.39
C PHE A 264 -17.64 23.12 4.11
N VAL A 265 -16.41 22.72 3.75
CA VAL A 265 -15.36 23.69 3.37
C VAL A 265 -15.80 24.54 2.18
N GLY A 266 -16.39 23.92 1.16
CA GLY A 266 -16.90 24.60 -0.03
C GLY A 266 -17.98 25.63 0.31
N MET A 267 -18.93 25.30 1.19
CA MET A 267 -19.95 26.25 1.65
C MET A 267 -19.35 27.45 2.37
N VAL A 268 -18.37 27.22 3.27
CA VAL A 268 -17.68 28.30 3.98
C VAL A 268 -16.91 29.20 3.00
N GLN A 269 -16.22 28.61 2.03
CA GLN A 269 -15.49 29.32 0.99
C GLN A 269 -16.41 30.12 0.05
N LEU A 270 -17.55 29.56 -0.38
CA LEU A 270 -18.54 30.25 -1.21
C LEU A 270 -19.17 31.44 -0.48
N ARG A 271 -19.46 31.30 0.82
CA ARG A 271 -19.94 32.42 1.65
C ARG A 271 -18.93 33.56 1.73
N ARG A 272 -17.62 33.23 1.77
CA ARG A 272 -16.54 34.23 1.72
C ARG A 272 -16.40 34.86 0.35
N LYS A 273 -16.50 34.08 -0.74
CA LYS A 273 -16.43 34.59 -2.11
C LYS A 273 -17.48 35.66 -2.40
N ARG A 274 -18.69 35.51 -1.85
CA ARG A 274 -19.77 36.51 -2.00
C ARG A 274 -19.53 37.82 -1.24
N LYS A 275 -18.56 37.86 -0.32
CA LYS A 275 -18.20 39.04 0.47
C LYS A 275 -16.95 39.76 -0.05
N LEU A 276 -16.25 39.16 -1.02
CA LEU A 276 -15.11 39.73 -1.73
C LEU A 276 -15.62 40.34 -3.04
#